data_AF-A0A533VWI9-F1
#
_entry.id   AF-A0A533VWI9-F1
#
_cell.length_a   1.000
_cell.length_b   1.000
_cell.length_c   1.000
_cell.angle_alpha   90.00
_cell.angle_beta   90.00
_cell.angle_gamma   90.00
#
_symmetry.space_group_name_H-M   'P 1'
#
loop_
_entity.id
_entity.type
_entity.pdbx_description
1 polymer ?
#
loop_
_entity_poly.entity_id
_entity_poly.type
_entity_poly.pdbx_seq_one_letter_code
_entity_poly.pdbx_strand_id
1 'polypeptide(L)'
;FTSPEFMRIVGHFVGEGFVKVQRGKREPVGIRVCEPRGSKFRKTYEDLYRKVFNCHIFEDNDGQKFAVASTPLAKLFRALDLDHRAREKRIPDWVFTLPSDQRQGFIQGYAEADGTIRHRAATKALPDWKGRYRFVTIEHDTVAVETTNEMLVRQLHELCLMSGLRSDNIRVEHTEEQQLPEGRVARHSTSYCFDFSLKVDRNPFKLARVTAIEPAGEVETYDLQVEQYQNFIANSIIVHNTGDSSLTLAQTVPLGGVVIVTTPQEAALTIATKALAMFRKLNVPILGIVENMSYFLCSHCGEKSYIFSTGGGRRVASMLNVDFLGEIPLETRIREQSDLGAPVVAAFPNSPEANIFKDFAFRVAGMISIVAYAKVSK
;
A
#
# COMPACT_ATOMS: atom_id res chain seq x y z
N PHE A 1 0.45 -20.80 -21.95
CA PHE A 1 -0.83 -20.75 -22.69
C PHE A 1 -1.96 -20.43 -21.72
N THR A 2 -2.00 -19.23 -21.16
CA THR A 2 -3.13 -18.73 -20.39
C THR A 2 -3.95 -17.79 -21.28
N SER A 3 -5.27 -17.78 -21.12
CA SER A 3 -6.20 -16.93 -21.87
C SER A 3 -7.36 -16.52 -20.97
N PRO A 4 -8.11 -15.45 -21.27
CA PRO A 4 -9.27 -15.06 -20.46
C PRO A 4 -10.32 -16.18 -20.34
N GLU A 5 -10.53 -16.96 -21.40
CA GLU A 5 -11.46 -18.09 -21.40
C GLU A 5 -10.98 -19.23 -20.49
N PHE A 6 -9.69 -19.58 -20.58
CA PHE A 6 -9.09 -20.55 -19.66
C PHE A 6 -9.19 -20.07 -18.21
N MET A 7 -8.89 -18.78 -17.95
CA MET A 7 -8.97 -18.23 -16.61
C MET A 7 -10.40 -18.19 -16.06
N ARG A 8 -11.41 -17.96 -16.92
CA ARG A 8 -12.82 -18.07 -16.52
C ARG A 8 -13.19 -19.49 -16.10
N ILE A 9 -12.69 -20.52 -16.78
CA ILE A 9 -12.79 -21.91 -16.28
C ILE A 9 -12.14 -22.06 -14.91
N VAL A 10 -10.91 -21.54 -14.74
CA VAL A 10 -10.16 -21.70 -13.49
C VAL A 10 -10.89 -21.04 -12.33
N GLY A 11 -11.41 -19.82 -12.51
CA GLY A 11 -12.20 -19.11 -11.50
C GLY A 11 -13.47 -19.87 -11.12
N HIS A 12 -14.21 -20.36 -12.11
CA HIS A 12 -15.42 -21.16 -11.88
C HIS A 12 -15.11 -22.48 -11.16
N PHE A 13 -14.01 -23.13 -11.54
CA PHE A 13 -13.54 -24.34 -10.88
C PHE A 13 -13.11 -24.08 -9.43
N VAL A 14 -12.48 -22.94 -9.12
CA VAL A 14 -12.19 -22.57 -7.72
C VAL A 14 -13.49 -22.37 -6.95
N GLY A 15 -14.54 -21.79 -7.54
CA GLY A 15 -15.86 -21.66 -6.91
C GLY A 15 -16.54 -23.02 -6.64
N GLU A 16 -16.74 -23.81 -7.69
CA GLU A 16 -17.68 -24.97 -7.67
C GLU A 16 -17.05 -26.32 -8.06
N GLY A 17 -15.77 -26.33 -8.40
CA GLY A 17 -15.03 -27.48 -8.90
C GLY A 17 -14.33 -28.31 -7.82
N PHE A 18 -14.06 -29.58 -8.17
CA PHE A 18 -13.13 -30.45 -7.45
C PHE A 18 -12.57 -31.55 -8.35
N VAL A 19 -11.37 -32.04 -8.03
CA VAL A 19 -10.75 -33.16 -8.74
C VAL A 19 -11.32 -34.48 -8.20
N LYS A 20 -11.75 -35.37 -9.10
CA LYS A 20 -12.20 -36.71 -8.73
C LYS A 20 -10.99 -37.64 -8.68
N VAL A 21 -10.80 -38.31 -7.55
CA VAL A 21 -9.80 -39.37 -7.37
C VAL A 21 -10.43 -40.76 -7.41
N GLN A 22 -9.67 -41.75 -7.89
CA GLN A 22 -10.13 -43.15 -7.88
C GLN A 22 -10.26 -43.66 -6.43
N ARG A 23 -11.36 -44.37 -6.12
CA ARG A 23 -11.56 -44.94 -4.78
C ARG A 23 -10.41 -45.91 -4.45
N GLY A 24 -9.73 -45.67 -3.33
CA GLY A 24 -8.60 -46.49 -2.87
C GLY A 24 -7.24 -46.15 -3.50
N LYS A 25 -7.16 -45.19 -4.42
CA LYS A 25 -5.89 -44.69 -4.99
C LYS A 25 -5.82 -43.16 -4.90
N ARG A 26 -4.62 -42.60 -4.87
CA ARG A 26 -4.42 -41.13 -4.90
C ARG A 26 -4.43 -40.54 -6.34
N GLU A 27 -4.68 -41.37 -7.34
CA GLU A 27 -4.65 -40.95 -8.74
C GLU A 27 -5.92 -40.21 -9.17
N PRO A 28 -5.79 -39.07 -9.86
CA PRO A 28 -6.92 -38.32 -10.36
C PRO A 28 -7.47 -38.96 -11.64
N VAL A 29 -8.79 -39.07 -11.74
CA VAL A 29 -9.50 -39.73 -12.87
C VAL A 29 -10.35 -38.78 -13.69
N GLY A 30 -10.53 -37.55 -13.22
CA GLY A 30 -11.33 -36.53 -13.89
C GLY A 30 -11.60 -35.36 -12.97
N ILE A 31 -12.43 -34.43 -13.43
CA ILE A 31 -12.91 -33.30 -12.64
C ILE A 31 -14.43 -33.31 -12.59
N ARG A 32 -14.98 -32.68 -11.56
CA ARG A 32 -16.41 -32.41 -11.41
C ARG A 32 -16.62 -30.96 -11.04
N VAL A 33 -17.71 -30.39 -11.52
CA VAL A 33 -18.10 -29.00 -11.25
C VAL A 33 -19.58 -28.99 -10.90
N CYS A 34 -19.93 -28.36 -9.78
CA CYS A 34 -21.31 -28.12 -9.39
C CYS A 34 -21.89 -26.99 -10.26
N GLU A 35 -22.80 -27.36 -11.15
CA GLU A 35 -23.45 -26.40 -12.04
C GLU A 35 -24.75 -27.07 -12.51
N PRO A 36 -25.87 -26.91 -11.80
CA PRO A 36 -27.05 -27.74 -12.06
C PRO A 36 -27.61 -27.59 -13.47
N ARG A 37 -28.24 -28.64 -13.97
CA ARG A 37 -28.96 -28.61 -15.24
C ARG A 37 -30.05 -27.54 -15.21
N GLY A 38 -30.02 -26.64 -16.19
CA GLY A 38 -30.94 -25.51 -16.27
C GLY A 38 -30.47 -24.23 -15.56
N SER A 39 -29.29 -24.26 -14.92
CA SER A 39 -28.68 -23.03 -14.43
C SER A 39 -28.34 -22.09 -15.59
N LYS A 40 -28.26 -20.80 -15.27
CA LYS A 40 -27.95 -19.74 -16.24
C LYS A 40 -26.63 -19.97 -16.98
N PHE A 41 -25.63 -20.57 -16.31
CA PHE A 41 -24.27 -20.67 -16.83
C PHE A 41 -23.88 -22.08 -17.30
N ARG A 42 -24.72 -23.11 -17.08
CA ARG A 42 -24.42 -24.50 -17.44
C ARG A 42 -23.92 -24.66 -18.87
N LYS A 43 -24.70 -24.20 -19.85
CA LYS A 43 -24.34 -24.33 -21.28
C LYS A 43 -23.06 -23.55 -21.61
N THR A 44 -22.91 -22.36 -21.04
CA THR A 44 -21.73 -21.51 -21.23
C THR A 44 -20.45 -22.22 -20.81
N TYR A 45 -20.43 -22.84 -19.62
CA TYR A 45 -19.26 -23.58 -19.16
C TYR A 45 -19.05 -24.87 -19.93
N GLU A 46 -20.10 -25.58 -20.30
CA GLU A 46 -19.94 -26.76 -21.16
C GLU A 46 -19.23 -26.42 -22.48
N ASP A 47 -19.64 -25.34 -23.13
CA ASP A 47 -19.04 -24.88 -24.38
C ASP A 47 -17.61 -24.36 -24.16
N LEU A 48 -17.33 -23.69 -23.03
CA LEU A 48 -15.98 -23.23 -22.67
C LEU A 48 -15.02 -24.41 -22.49
N TYR A 49 -15.42 -25.44 -21.73
CA TYR A 49 -14.59 -26.62 -21.48
C TYR A 49 -14.34 -27.40 -22.79
N ARG A 50 -15.37 -27.56 -23.65
CA ARG A 50 -15.19 -28.16 -24.99
C ARG A 50 -14.23 -27.35 -25.84
N LYS A 51 -14.37 -26.03 -25.87
CA LYS A 51 -13.52 -25.13 -26.67
C LYS A 51 -12.07 -25.14 -26.22
N VAL A 52 -11.82 -25.05 -24.91
CA VAL A 52 -10.47 -24.87 -24.35
C VAL A 52 -9.71 -26.19 -24.27
N PHE A 53 -10.37 -27.29 -23.94
CA PHE A 53 -9.70 -28.58 -23.72
C PHE A 53 -10.03 -29.66 -24.75
N ASN A 54 -10.93 -29.39 -25.70
CA ASN A 54 -11.40 -30.37 -26.67
C ASN A 54 -11.87 -31.68 -25.98
N CYS A 55 -12.73 -31.55 -24.97
CA CYS A 55 -13.13 -32.66 -24.10
C CYS A 55 -14.63 -32.98 -24.20
N HIS A 56 -14.98 -34.22 -23.88
CA HIS A 56 -16.37 -34.63 -23.69
C HIS A 56 -16.84 -34.35 -22.27
N ILE A 57 -18.07 -33.87 -22.15
CA ILE A 57 -18.70 -33.52 -20.88
C ILE A 57 -19.81 -34.52 -20.59
N PHE A 58 -19.80 -35.05 -19.38
CA PHE A 58 -20.77 -35.99 -18.87
C PHE A 58 -21.63 -35.32 -17.79
N GLU A 59 -22.91 -35.64 -17.76
CA GLU A 59 -23.80 -35.23 -16.68
C GLU A 59 -23.77 -36.27 -15.55
N ASP A 60 -23.89 -35.82 -14.31
CA ASP A 60 -24.15 -36.69 -13.16
C ASP A 60 -25.61 -37.22 -13.23
N ASN A 61 -25.87 -38.40 -12.66
CA ASN A 61 -27.20 -38.98 -12.58
C ASN A 61 -28.23 -38.06 -11.90
N ASP A 62 -27.80 -37.18 -10.99
CA ASP A 62 -28.65 -36.21 -10.29
C ASP A 62 -28.84 -34.88 -11.03
N GLY A 63 -28.16 -34.69 -12.17
CA GLY A 63 -28.19 -33.45 -12.96
C GLY A 63 -27.57 -32.23 -12.27
N GLN A 64 -26.97 -32.39 -11.08
CA GLN A 64 -26.44 -31.27 -10.29
C GLN A 64 -25.03 -30.86 -10.73
N LYS A 65 -24.30 -31.78 -11.38
CA LYS A 65 -22.89 -31.61 -11.73
C LYS A 65 -22.66 -31.97 -13.18
N PHE A 66 -21.65 -31.36 -13.78
CA PHE A 66 -21.00 -31.96 -14.95
C PHE A 66 -19.63 -32.49 -14.56
N ALA A 67 -19.17 -33.46 -15.35
CA ALA A 67 -17.90 -34.12 -15.17
C ALA A 67 -17.14 -34.15 -16.49
N VAL A 68 -15.83 -34.02 -16.40
CA VAL A 68 -14.92 -34.31 -17.51
C VAL A 68 -14.07 -35.50 -17.09
N ALA A 69 -14.32 -36.66 -17.70
CA ALA A 69 -13.61 -37.89 -17.43
C ALA A 69 -12.26 -37.91 -18.17
N SER A 70 -11.33 -37.05 -17.74
CA SER A 70 -10.01 -36.91 -18.35
C SER A 70 -8.92 -36.89 -17.27
N THR A 71 -8.15 -37.99 -17.19
CA THR A 71 -6.98 -38.09 -16.32
C THR A 71 -5.93 -37.01 -16.63
N PRO A 72 -5.56 -36.71 -17.90
CA PRO A 72 -4.62 -35.63 -18.19
C PRO A 72 -5.09 -34.27 -17.68
N LEU A 73 -6.36 -33.93 -17.89
CA LEU A 73 -6.92 -32.66 -17.41
C LEU A 73 -6.92 -32.58 -15.89
N ALA A 74 -7.29 -33.67 -15.22
CA ALA A 74 -7.28 -33.73 -13.76
C ALA A 74 -5.87 -33.62 -13.16
N LYS A 75 -4.87 -34.23 -13.81
CA LYS A 75 -3.45 -34.07 -13.45
C LYS A 75 -2.98 -32.63 -13.67
N LEU A 76 -3.40 -31.98 -14.76
CA LEU A 76 -3.12 -30.57 -15.02
C LEU A 76 -3.68 -29.69 -13.91
N PHE A 77 -4.96 -29.85 -13.54
CA PHE A 77 -5.60 -29.02 -12.51
C PHE A 77 -4.91 -29.19 -11.15
N ARG A 78 -4.49 -30.40 -10.81
CA ARG A 78 -3.66 -30.65 -9.62
C ARG A 78 -2.30 -29.96 -9.71
N ALA A 79 -1.62 -30.04 -10.87
CA ALA A 79 -0.33 -29.39 -11.08
C ALA A 79 -0.40 -27.86 -11.06
N LEU A 80 -1.56 -27.29 -11.39
CA LEU A 80 -1.86 -25.86 -11.30
C LEU A 80 -2.27 -25.40 -9.90
N ASP A 81 -2.22 -26.30 -8.91
CA ASP A 81 -2.62 -26.04 -7.52
C ASP A 81 -4.11 -25.68 -7.37
N LEU A 82 -4.98 -26.40 -8.08
CA LEU A 82 -6.44 -26.22 -8.02
C LEU A 82 -7.17 -27.34 -7.24
N ASP A 83 -6.45 -28.39 -6.83
CA ASP A 83 -7.02 -29.56 -6.14
C ASP A 83 -7.07 -29.34 -4.62
N HIS A 84 -7.98 -28.45 -4.19
CA HIS A 84 -8.15 -28.11 -2.78
C HIS A 84 -9.56 -28.39 -2.27
N ARG A 85 -9.65 -28.77 -0.99
CA ARG A 85 -10.94 -28.88 -0.29
C ARG A 85 -11.52 -27.50 -0.03
N ALA A 86 -12.84 -27.40 0.20
CA ALA A 86 -13.54 -26.12 0.37
C ALA A 86 -12.86 -25.14 1.36
N ARG A 87 -12.39 -25.63 2.51
CA ARG A 87 -11.67 -24.82 3.52
C ARG A 87 -10.23 -24.46 3.16
N GLU A 88 -9.64 -25.18 2.21
CA GLU A 88 -8.25 -25.01 1.76
C GLU A 88 -8.17 -24.31 0.40
N LYS A 89 -9.33 -24.01 -0.22
CA LYS A 89 -9.43 -23.30 -1.49
C LYS A 89 -8.69 -21.97 -1.41
N ARG A 90 -7.89 -21.70 -2.43
CA ARG A 90 -7.07 -20.50 -2.56
C ARG A 90 -6.93 -20.15 -4.03
N ILE A 91 -6.61 -18.90 -4.30
CA ILE A 91 -6.16 -18.47 -5.62
C ILE A 91 -4.67 -18.84 -5.74
N PRO A 92 -4.25 -19.59 -6.78
CA PRO A 92 -2.84 -19.88 -6.98
C PRO A 92 -2.01 -18.61 -7.26
N ASP A 93 -0.80 -18.54 -6.72
CA ASP A 93 0.07 -17.35 -6.79
C ASP A 93 0.32 -16.86 -8.22
N TRP A 94 0.42 -17.79 -9.17
CA TRP A 94 0.64 -17.47 -10.58
C TRP A 94 -0.49 -16.63 -11.19
N VAL A 95 -1.71 -16.70 -10.65
CA VAL A 95 -2.87 -15.91 -11.12
C VAL A 95 -2.67 -14.41 -10.90
N PHE A 96 -2.03 -14.01 -9.79
CA PHE A 96 -1.79 -12.60 -9.47
C PHE A 96 -0.83 -11.93 -10.45
N THR A 97 0.07 -12.71 -11.06
CA THR A 97 1.05 -12.22 -12.04
C THR A 97 0.49 -12.05 -13.45
N LEU A 98 -0.73 -12.52 -13.71
CA LEU A 98 -1.31 -12.51 -15.05
C LEU A 98 -1.71 -11.09 -15.53
N PRO A 99 -1.80 -10.86 -16.85
CA PRO A 99 -2.41 -9.66 -17.40
C PRO A 99 -3.83 -9.40 -16.88
N SER A 100 -4.24 -8.13 -16.86
CA SER A 100 -5.51 -7.69 -16.25
C SER A 100 -6.74 -8.39 -16.86
N ASP A 101 -6.79 -8.57 -18.17
CA ASP A 101 -7.88 -9.27 -18.87
C ASP A 101 -8.02 -10.74 -18.44
N GLN A 102 -6.90 -11.40 -18.16
CA GLN A 102 -6.90 -12.79 -17.68
C GLN A 102 -7.30 -12.89 -16.21
N ARG A 103 -6.85 -11.95 -15.36
CA ARG A 103 -7.33 -11.85 -13.97
C ARG A 103 -8.83 -11.57 -13.92
N GLN A 104 -9.32 -10.68 -14.79
CA GLN A 104 -10.76 -10.43 -14.94
C GLN A 104 -11.52 -11.67 -15.40
N GLY A 105 -10.95 -12.46 -16.32
CA GLY A 105 -11.48 -13.77 -16.68
C GLY A 105 -11.68 -14.68 -15.46
N PHE A 106 -10.66 -14.81 -14.61
CA PHE A 106 -10.76 -15.56 -13.35
C PHE A 106 -11.85 -15.01 -12.43
N ILE A 107 -11.86 -13.69 -12.19
CA ILE A 107 -12.83 -13.05 -11.29
C ILE A 107 -14.26 -13.26 -11.79
N GLN A 108 -14.48 -13.11 -13.10
CA GLN A 108 -15.77 -13.39 -13.72
C GLN A 108 -16.16 -14.87 -13.53
N GLY A 109 -15.21 -15.78 -13.71
CA GLY A 109 -15.44 -17.21 -13.50
C GLY A 109 -15.91 -17.54 -12.10
N TYR A 110 -15.22 -17.00 -11.09
CA TYR A 110 -15.59 -17.17 -9.69
C TYR A 110 -16.94 -16.54 -9.38
N ALA A 111 -17.18 -15.31 -9.85
CA ALA A 111 -18.42 -14.57 -9.65
C ALA A 111 -19.65 -15.29 -10.23
N GLU A 112 -19.50 -15.98 -11.35
CA GLU A 112 -20.60 -16.76 -11.96
C GLU A 112 -20.86 -18.08 -11.24
N ALA A 113 -19.87 -18.59 -10.51
CA ALA A 113 -19.98 -19.83 -9.75
C ALA A 113 -20.62 -19.59 -8.37
N ASP A 114 -20.11 -18.61 -7.62
CA ASP A 114 -20.38 -18.42 -6.19
C ASP A 114 -20.77 -16.96 -5.84
N GLY A 115 -20.80 -16.07 -6.84
CA GLY A 115 -21.14 -14.67 -6.64
C GLY A 115 -22.65 -14.40 -6.75
N THR A 116 -23.14 -13.48 -5.92
CA THR A 116 -24.52 -12.98 -5.99
C THR A 116 -24.56 -11.60 -6.64
N ILE A 117 -25.26 -11.47 -7.77
CA ILE A 117 -25.48 -10.16 -8.41
C ILE A 117 -26.47 -9.36 -7.57
N ARG A 118 -26.07 -8.16 -7.14
CA ARG A 118 -26.91 -7.19 -6.46
C ARG A 118 -27.06 -5.95 -7.33
N HIS A 119 -28.30 -5.50 -7.52
CA HIS A 119 -28.60 -4.24 -8.17
C HIS A 119 -28.50 -3.11 -7.15
N ARG A 120 -27.53 -2.19 -7.29
CA ARG A 120 -27.43 -0.99 -6.44
C ARG A 120 -27.78 0.25 -7.26
N ALA A 121 -28.63 1.10 -6.69
CA ALA A 121 -28.90 2.45 -7.17
C ALA A 121 -28.39 3.46 -6.11
N ALA A 122 -27.52 4.38 -6.51
CA ALA A 122 -27.02 5.43 -5.63
C ALA A 122 -27.27 6.81 -6.24
N THR A 123 -28.02 7.65 -5.53
CA THR A 123 -28.25 9.04 -5.93
C THR A 123 -27.12 9.92 -5.44
N LYS A 124 -26.35 10.52 -6.35
CA LYS A 124 -25.29 11.48 -6.04
C LYS A 124 -25.74 12.90 -6.34
N ALA A 125 -25.46 13.84 -5.44
CA ALA A 125 -25.53 15.27 -5.70
C ALA A 125 -24.21 15.71 -6.38
N LEU A 126 -24.27 16.12 -7.64
CA LEU A 126 -23.13 16.61 -8.40
C LEU A 126 -23.30 18.12 -8.65
N PRO A 127 -22.32 18.97 -8.31
CA PRO A 127 -22.40 20.39 -8.62
C PRO A 127 -22.33 20.62 -10.14
N ASP A 128 -23.23 21.44 -10.67
CA ASP A 128 -23.11 22.02 -12.01
C ASP A 128 -22.04 23.11 -12.03
N TRP A 129 -21.66 23.57 -13.22
CA TRP A 129 -20.65 24.62 -13.40
C TRP A 129 -21.05 25.98 -12.80
N LYS A 130 -22.31 26.15 -12.37
CA LYS A 130 -22.83 27.32 -11.65
C LYS A 130 -22.95 27.09 -10.14
N GLY A 131 -22.46 25.96 -9.61
CA GLY A 131 -22.51 25.63 -8.20
C GLY A 131 -23.87 25.11 -7.69
N ARG A 132 -24.81 24.77 -8.58
CA ARG A 132 -26.09 24.14 -8.20
C ARG A 132 -25.97 22.62 -8.22
N TYR A 133 -26.50 21.94 -7.21
CA TYR A 133 -26.45 20.49 -7.16
C TYR A 133 -27.52 19.85 -8.03
N ARG A 134 -27.10 18.96 -8.94
CA ARG A 134 -27.97 18.04 -9.68
C ARG A 134 -27.90 16.66 -9.05
N PHE A 135 -29.06 16.08 -8.76
CA PHE A 135 -29.15 14.71 -8.28
C PHE A 135 -29.14 13.76 -9.48
N VAL A 136 -28.18 12.83 -9.50
CA VAL A 136 -28.02 11.81 -10.54
C VAL A 136 -28.08 10.45 -9.86
N THR A 137 -29.07 9.64 -10.21
CA THR A 137 -29.12 8.23 -9.83
C THR A 137 -28.18 7.45 -10.72
N ILE A 138 -27.18 6.81 -10.12
CA ILE A 138 -26.25 5.92 -10.80
C ILE A 138 -26.65 4.51 -10.40
N GLU A 139 -27.13 3.75 -11.37
CA GLU A 139 -27.37 2.32 -11.23
C GLU A 139 -26.14 1.55 -11.66
N HIS A 140 -25.69 0.64 -10.82
CA HIS A 140 -24.64 -0.29 -11.20
C HIS A 140 -24.83 -1.65 -10.52
N ASP A 141 -24.63 -2.71 -11.30
CA ASP A 141 -24.58 -4.06 -10.78
C ASP A 141 -23.28 -4.27 -10.03
N THR A 142 -23.39 -4.84 -8.84
CA THR A 142 -22.26 -5.30 -8.04
C THR A 142 -22.36 -6.81 -7.86
N VAL A 143 -21.22 -7.49 -7.83
CA VAL A 143 -21.11 -8.87 -7.42
C VAL A 143 -20.78 -8.88 -5.93
N ALA A 144 -21.62 -9.51 -5.13
CA ALA A 144 -21.33 -9.81 -3.74
C ALA A 144 -20.66 -11.19 -3.65
N VAL A 145 -19.53 -11.24 -2.95
CA VAL A 145 -18.83 -12.47 -2.59
C VAL A 145 -18.99 -12.66 -1.09
N GLU A 146 -19.35 -13.87 -0.67
CA GLU A 146 -19.46 -14.26 0.72
C GLU A 146 -18.84 -15.63 0.91
N THR A 147 -17.89 -15.76 1.85
CA THR A 147 -17.26 -17.04 2.15
C THR A 147 -16.84 -17.13 3.60
N THR A 148 -16.73 -18.34 4.13
CA THR A 148 -16.16 -18.62 5.45
C THR A 148 -14.64 -18.75 5.42
N ASN A 149 -14.03 -18.69 4.23
CA ASN A 149 -12.59 -18.78 4.02
C ASN A 149 -11.97 -17.38 3.92
N GLU A 150 -11.37 -16.92 5.03
CA GLU A 150 -10.74 -15.60 5.13
C GLU A 150 -9.59 -15.38 4.12
N MET A 151 -8.79 -16.42 3.86
CA MET A 151 -7.69 -16.29 2.92
C MET A 151 -8.23 -16.07 1.50
N LEU A 152 -9.21 -16.89 1.09
CA LEU A 152 -9.80 -16.80 -0.24
C LEU A 152 -10.48 -15.46 -0.51
N VAL A 153 -11.24 -14.93 0.46
CA VAL A 153 -11.90 -13.61 0.29
C VAL A 153 -10.87 -12.49 0.16
N ARG A 154 -9.76 -12.54 0.91
CA ARG A 154 -8.69 -11.53 0.87
C ARG A 154 -7.96 -11.58 -0.47
N GLN A 155 -7.66 -12.79 -0.93
CA GLN A 155 -7.07 -13.03 -2.26
C GLN A 155 -7.97 -12.56 -3.40
N LEU A 156 -9.29 -12.83 -3.33
CA LEU A 156 -10.25 -12.35 -4.32
C LEU A 156 -10.36 -10.83 -4.33
N HIS A 157 -10.41 -10.22 -3.15
CA HIS A 157 -10.45 -8.76 -2.99
C HIS A 157 -9.20 -8.11 -3.58
N GLU A 158 -8.01 -8.62 -3.26
CA GLU A 158 -6.74 -8.15 -3.83
C GLU A 158 -6.72 -8.31 -5.35
N LEU A 159 -7.14 -9.46 -5.87
CA LEU A 159 -7.20 -9.71 -7.31
C LEU A 159 -8.14 -8.73 -8.03
N CYS A 160 -9.26 -8.36 -7.41
CA CYS A 160 -10.17 -7.34 -7.91
C CYS A 160 -9.47 -5.98 -8.03
N LEU A 161 -8.78 -5.54 -6.98
CA LEU A 161 -8.05 -4.28 -6.97
C LEU A 161 -6.92 -4.26 -8.02
N MET A 162 -6.13 -5.33 -8.12
CA MET A 162 -5.07 -5.48 -9.14
C MET A 162 -5.62 -5.52 -10.58
N SER A 163 -6.90 -5.86 -10.74
CA SER A 163 -7.60 -5.90 -12.03
C SER A 163 -8.30 -4.58 -12.37
N GLY A 164 -8.16 -3.55 -11.52
CA GLY A 164 -8.79 -2.25 -11.67
C GLY A 164 -10.30 -2.28 -11.41
N LEU A 165 -10.81 -3.30 -10.73
CA LEU A 165 -12.22 -3.40 -10.39
C LEU A 165 -12.49 -2.60 -9.12
N ARG A 166 -13.62 -1.89 -9.11
CA ARG A 166 -14.05 -1.15 -7.91
C ARG A 166 -14.57 -2.14 -6.88
N SER A 167 -13.86 -2.29 -5.77
CA SER A 167 -14.25 -3.12 -4.64
C SER A 167 -14.57 -2.26 -3.40
N ASP A 168 -15.59 -2.65 -2.65
CA ASP A 168 -15.82 -2.17 -1.28
C ASP A 168 -14.84 -2.90 -0.32
N ASN A 169 -14.67 -2.38 0.91
CA ASN A 169 -13.85 -3.05 1.93
C ASN A 169 -14.46 -4.40 2.34
N ILE A 170 -13.59 -5.34 2.72
CA ILE A 170 -14.01 -6.61 3.33
C ILE A 170 -14.72 -6.31 4.65
N ARG A 171 -15.92 -6.87 4.80
CA ARG A 171 -16.71 -6.88 6.03
C ARG A 171 -16.63 -8.27 6.65
N VAL A 172 -16.59 -8.31 7.97
CA VAL A 172 -16.69 -9.55 8.75
C VAL A 172 -18.08 -9.57 9.36
N GLU A 173 -18.84 -10.60 9.05
CA GLU A 173 -20.18 -10.82 9.59
C GLU A 173 -20.14 -12.01 10.53
N HIS A 174 -20.55 -11.79 11.78
CA HIS A 174 -20.71 -12.85 12.76
C HIS A 174 -22.19 -13.20 12.84
N THR A 175 -22.52 -14.41 12.43
CA THR A 175 -23.82 -15.03 12.74
C THR A 175 -23.64 -15.76 14.07
N GLU A 176 -24.45 -15.46 15.08
CA GLU A 176 -24.61 -16.31 16.26
C GLU A 176 -25.95 -17.03 16.14
N GLU A 177 -25.98 -18.34 16.39
CA GLU A 177 -27.19 -18.95 16.93
C GLU A 177 -26.84 -19.45 18.33
N GLN A 178 -27.84 -19.53 19.18
CA GLN A 178 -27.75 -19.69 20.62
C GLN A 178 -28.57 -20.90 21.09
N GLN A 179 -28.03 -21.69 22.03
CA GLN A 179 -28.59 -22.99 22.39
C GLN A 179 -29.92 -22.90 23.12
N LEU A 180 -30.78 -23.88 22.83
CA LEU A 180 -32.06 -24.12 23.48
C LEU A 180 -32.00 -25.48 24.22
N PRO A 181 -32.71 -25.61 25.35
CA PRO A 181 -33.07 -26.92 25.91
C PRO A 181 -33.83 -27.79 24.88
N GLU A 182 -33.90 -29.11 25.08
CA GLU A 182 -34.43 -30.09 24.09
C GLU A 182 -33.56 -30.29 22.83
N GLY A 183 -32.28 -29.91 22.92
CA GLY A 183 -31.20 -30.48 22.11
C GLY A 183 -30.84 -29.73 20.83
N ARG A 184 -31.15 -28.44 20.73
CA ARG A 184 -31.00 -27.65 19.49
C ARG A 184 -30.80 -26.18 19.87
N VAL A 185 -30.22 -25.26 19.11
CA VAL A 185 -29.11 -25.24 18.15
C VAL A 185 -28.38 -23.92 18.43
N ALA A 186 -27.09 -23.85 18.12
CA ALA A 186 -26.34 -22.60 18.20
C ALA A 186 -25.24 -22.44 17.11
N ARG A 187 -25.50 -21.97 15.87
CA ARG A 187 -24.45 -21.66 14.87
C ARG A 187 -23.85 -20.28 15.01
N HIS A 188 -22.65 -20.31 15.58
CA HIS A 188 -21.68 -19.26 15.42
C HIS A 188 -20.95 -19.48 14.09
N SER A 189 -21.24 -18.69 13.05
CA SER A 189 -20.45 -18.68 11.81
C SER A 189 -19.93 -17.29 11.51
N THR A 190 -18.63 -17.18 11.26
CA THR A 190 -18.02 -15.96 10.73
C THR A 190 -17.95 -16.08 9.22
N SER A 191 -18.63 -15.17 8.51
CA SER A 191 -18.48 -15.00 7.07
C SER A 191 -17.75 -13.72 6.78
N TYR A 192 -17.04 -13.71 5.66
CA TYR A 192 -16.34 -12.55 5.15
C TYR A 192 -16.93 -12.19 3.81
N CYS A 193 -17.30 -10.93 3.65
CA CYS A 193 -18.00 -10.48 2.46
C CYS A 193 -17.47 -9.16 1.92
N PHE A 194 -17.49 -9.02 0.60
CA PHE A 194 -17.26 -7.74 -0.07
C PHE A 194 -18.07 -7.68 -1.36
N ASP A 195 -18.37 -6.47 -1.79
CA ASP A 195 -19.07 -6.22 -3.04
C ASP A 195 -18.10 -5.53 -4.01
N PHE A 196 -18.09 -5.94 -5.28
CA PHE A 196 -17.27 -5.28 -6.30
C PHE A 196 -18.05 -5.09 -7.61
N SER A 197 -17.59 -4.17 -8.45
CA SER A 197 -18.14 -3.95 -9.79
C SER A 197 -17.28 -4.64 -10.84
N LEU A 198 -17.92 -5.29 -11.80
CA LEU A 198 -17.25 -5.82 -13.00
C LEU A 198 -16.81 -4.70 -13.98
N LYS A 199 -17.22 -3.45 -13.74
CA LYS A 199 -16.73 -2.30 -14.51
C LYS A 199 -15.35 -1.90 -14.01
N VAL A 200 -14.40 -1.86 -14.93
CA VAL A 200 -13.05 -1.36 -14.66
C VAL A 200 -13.10 0.15 -14.39
N ASP A 201 -12.54 0.55 -13.25
CA ASP A 201 -12.33 1.95 -12.92
C ASP A 201 -11.08 2.46 -13.64
N ARG A 202 -11.20 3.62 -14.30
CA ARG A 202 -10.06 4.26 -14.98
C ARG A 202 -9.13 4.96 -14.00
N ASN A 203 -9.58 5.23 -12.77
CA ASN A 203 -8.75 5.81 -11.73
C ASN A 203 -8.25 4.70 -10.78
N PRO A 204 -6.95 4.36 -10.81
CA PRO A 204 -6.39 3.31 -9.95
C PRO A 204 -6.28 3.74 -8.48
N PHE A 205 -6.48 5.02 -8.16
CA PHE A 205 -6.33 5.55 -6.80
C PHE A 205 -7.70 5.81 -6.14
N LYS A 206 -7.79 5.45 -4.86
CA LYS A 206 -8.97 5.71 -4.02
C LYS A 206 -8.54 6.30 -2.69
N LEU A 207 -9.31 7.27 -2.22
CA LEU A 207 -9.22 7.76 -0.86
C LEU A 207 -10.12 6.90 0.03
N ALA A 208 -9.54 6.31 1.07
CA ALA A 208 -10.27 5.62 2.12
C ALA A 208 -10.24 6.47 3.39
N ARG A 209 -11.33 6.45 4.16
CA ARG A 209 -11.39 7.11 5.47
C ARG A 209 -10.88 6.15 6.55
N VAL A 210 -9.94 6.61 7.36
CA VAL A 210 -9.50 5.88 8.57
C VAL A 210 -10.68 5.77 9.53
N THR A 211 -11.01 4.55 9.95
CA THR A 211 -12.13 4.28 10.86
C THR A 211 -11.72 4.24 12.33
N ALA A 212 -10.50 3.77 12.61
CA ALA A 212 -9.92 3.70 13.95
C ALA A 212 -8.39 3.72 13.85
N ILE A 213 -7.72 4.15 14.93
CA ILE A 213 -6.27 4.06 15.12
C ILE A 213 -6.07 3.54 16.55
N GLU A 214 -5.36 2.43 16.69
CA GLU A 214 -5.16 1.74 17.96
C GLU A 214 -3.66 1.57 18.24
N PRO A 215 -3.18 1.76 19.49
CA PRO A 215 -1.79 1.49 19.84
C PRO A 215 -1.47 0.00 19.72
N ALA A 216 -0.47 -0.36 18.91
CA ALA A 216 -0.04 -1.75 18.71
C ALA A 216 0.99 -2.24 19.76
N GLY A 217 1.45 -1.35 20.65
CA GLY A 217 2.55 -1.64 21.58
C GLY A 217 3.93 -1.55 20.92
N GLU A 218 4.95 -2.07 21.62
CA GLU A 218 6.31 -2.18 21.09
C GLU A 218 6.46 -3.51 20.34
N VAL A 219 6.67 -3.43 19.04
CA VAL A 219 6.89 -4.59 18.17
C VAL A 219 8.09 -4.33 17.27
N GLU A 220 8.81 -5.38 16.91
CA GLU A 220 9.85 -5.30 15.89
C GLU A 220 9.20 -4.96 14.54
N THR A 221 9.76 -3.97 13.83
CA THR A 221 9.21 -3.45 12.58
C THR A 221 10.20 -3.58 11.44
N TYR A 222 9.66 -3.65 10.22
CA TYR A 222 10.43 -3.76 8.98
C TYR A 222 10.13 -2.53 8.11
N ASP A 223 11.13 -2.05 7.37
CA ASP A 223 10.99 -0.97 6.41
C ASP A 223 11.63 -1.37 5.07
N LEU A 224 11.15 -0.82 3.95
CA LEU A 224 11.62 -1.12 2.61
C LEU A 224 12.17 0.14 1.95
N GLN A 225 13.35 0.08 1.34
CA GLN A 225 13.85 1.18 0.52
C GLN A 225 13.54 0.94 -0.96
N VAL A 226 12.59 1.70 -1.51
CA VAL A 226 12.18 1.60 -2.91
C VAL A 226 12.82 2.74 -3.70
N GLU A 227 13.58 2.42 -4.73
CA GLU A 227 14.20 3.42 -5.60
C GLU A 227 13.14 4.27 -6.33
N GLN A 228 13.50 5.51 -6.67
CA GLN A 228 12.71 6.48 -7.44
C GLN A 228 11.48 7.07 -6.74
N TYR A 229 10.54 6.26 -6.25
CA TYR A 229 9.24 6.75 -5.73
C TYR A 229 9.13 6.75 -4.20
N GLN A 230 10.00 6.01 -3.51
CA GLN A 230 10.02 5.91 -2.03
C GLN A 230 8.67 5.57 -1.38
N ASN A 231 7.79 4.91 -2.14
CA ASN A 231 6.52 4.39 -1.68
C ASN A 231 6.33 2.96 -2.21
N PHE A 232 5.50 2.19 -1.53
CA PHE A 232 5.11 0.86 -1.95
C PHE A 232 3.68 0.54 -1.53
N ILE A 233 3.17 -0.60 -2.00
CA ILE A 233 1.84 -1.07 -1.64
C ILE A 233 1.98 -2.12 -0.53
N ALA A 234 1.36 -1.87 0.61
CA ALA A 234 1.23 -2.82 1.71
C ALA A 234 -0.25 -3.05 1.99
N ASN A 235 -0.72 -4.30 1.86
CA ASN A 235 -2.14 -4.65 2.05
C ASN A 235 -3.09 -3.77 1.25
N SER A 236 -2.76 -3.48 -0.02
CA SER A 236 -3.50 -2.58 -0.91
C SER A 236 -3.57 -1.10 -0.46
N ILE A 237 -2.74 -0.70 0.51
CA ILE A 237 -2.59 0.70 0.95
C ILE A 237 -1.26 1.21 0.41
N ILE A 238 -1.27 2.43 -0.13
CA ILE A 238 -0.03 3.13 -0.51
C ILE A 238 0.61 3.64 0.79
N VAL A 239 1.80 3.13 1.09
CA VAL A 239 2.61 3.53 2.23
C VAL A 239 3.88 4.20 1.76
N HIS A 240 4.42 5.11 2.57
CA HIS A 240 5.61 5.89 2.27
C HIS A 240 6.73 5.56 3.26
N ASN A 241 7.97 5.67 2.81
CA ASN A 241 9.16 5.42 3.64
C ASN A 241 9.38 6.57 4.64
N THR A 242 9.73 6.28 5.89
CA THR A 242 9.81 7.26 7.00
C THR A 242 10.72 8.52 6.78
N GLY A 243 11.40 8.68 5.64
CA GLY A 243 12.34 9.77 5.32
C GLY A 243 11.81 11.10 4.71
N ASP A 244 10.53 11.27 4.30
CA ASP A 244 10.08 12.48 3.55
C ASP A 244 9.24 13.53 4.31
N SER A 245 9.32 13.61 5.65
CA SER A 245 8.71 14.76 6.35
C SER A 245 9.24 16.10 5.80
N SER A 246 10.52 16.15 5.42
CA SER A 246 11.15 17.33 4.81
C SER A 246 10.67 17.63 3.39
N LEU A 247 10.44 16.62 2.54
CA LEU A 247 9.95 16.79 1.17
C LEU A 247 8.48 17.23 1.17
N THR A 248 7.66 16.59 2.01
CA THR A 248 6.24 16.91 2.14
C THR A 248 6.06 18.36 2.61
N LEU A 249 6.83 18.79 3.62
CA LEU A 249 6.83 20.19 4.07
C LEU A 249 7.24 21.15 2.96
N ALA A 250 8.28 20.82 2.19
CA ALA A 250 8.76 21.66 1.10
C ALA A 250 7.76 21.82 -0.05
N GLN A 251 6.87 20.83 -0.25
CA GLN A 251 5.81 20.88 -1.25
C GLN A 251 4.52 21.55 -0.72
N THR A 252 4.29 21.50 0.60
CA THR A 252 3.02 21.95 1.20
C THR A 252 3.07 23.41 1.66
N VAL A 253 4.25 23.91 2.05
CA VAL A 253 4.42 25.26 2.61
C VAL A 253 5.33 26.10 1.72
N PRO A 254 5.00 27.37 1.43
CA PRO A 254 5.91 28.26 0.71
C PRO A 254 7.16 28.52 1.57
N LEU A 255 8.30 27.92 1.18
CA LEU A 255 9.57 28.09 1.88
C LEU A 255 10.35 29.31 1.37
N GLY A 256 10.83 30.15 2.30
CA GLY A 256 11.77 31.23 2.00
C GLY A 256 13.17 30.72 1.65
N GLY A 257 13.56 29.58 2.23
CA GLY A 257 14.79 28.86 1.98
C GLY A 257 15.04 27.80 3.05
N VAL A 258 16.14 27.05 2.92
CA VAL A 258 16.52 25.98 3.84
C VAL A 258 17.95 26.18 4.38
N VAL A 259 18.14 25.93 5.67
CA VAL A 259 19.46 25.79 6.30
C VAL A 259 19.70 24.31 6.54
N ILE A 260 20.83 23.79 6.07
CA ILE A 260 21.19 22.38 6.28
C ILE A 260 22.13 22.29 7.47
N VAL A 261 21.74 21.51 8.48
CA VAL A 261 22.58 21.23 9.65
C VAL A 261 23.19 19.84 9.48
N THR A 262 24.51 19.72 9.64
CA THR A 262 25.23 18.45 9.56
C THR A 262 26.27 18.34 10.67
N THR A 263 26.98 17.21 10.75
CA THR A 263 28.11 17.01 11.66
C THR A 263 29.34 16.60 10.82
N PRO A 264 30.57 16.72 11.33
CA PRO A 264 31.77 16.61 10.49
C PRO A 264 32.07 15.20 9.93
N GLN A 265 31.33 14.17 10.36
CA GLN A 265 31.53 12.77 9.95
C GLN A 265 30.93 12.49 8.55
N GLU A 266 31.63 11.68 7.75
CA GLU A 266 31.25 11.35 6.35
C GLU A 266 29.81 10.84 6.18
N ALA A 267 29.29 10.07 7.15
CA ALA A 267 27.91 9.58 7.11
C ALA A 267 26.90 10.74 7.12
N ALA A 268 27.09 11.73 8.01
CA ALA A 268 26.24 12.91 8.11
C ALA A 268 26.39 13.83 6.88
N LEU A 269 27.61 13.95 6.35
CA LEU A 269 27.89 14.73 5.14
C LEU A 269 27.19 14.15 3.90
N THR A 270 27.13 12.82 3.79
CA THR A 270 26.44 12.13 2.70
C THR A 270 24.94 12.43 2.74
N ILE A 271 24.33 12.44 3.93
CA ILE A 271 22.91 12.79 4.13
C ILE A 271 22.68 14.27 3.77
N ALA A 272 23.53 15.18 4.25
CA ALA A 272 23.43 16.61 3.93
C ALA A 272 23.51 16.88 2.41
N THR A 273 24.39 16.17 1.71
CA THR A 273 24.54 16.26 0.24
C THR A 273 23.27 15.82 -0.49
N LYS A 274 22.66 14.71 -0.04
CA LYS A 274 21.39 14.22 -0.61
C LYS A 274 20.24 15.19 -0.36
N ALA A 275 20.12 15.71 0.86
CA ALA A 275 19.10 16.71 1.22
C ALA A 275 19.25 17.99 0.35
N LEU A 276 20.48 18.47 0.16
CA LEU A 276 20.77 19.62 -0.69
C LEU A 276 20.32 19.37 -2.13
N ALA A 277 20.65 18.21 -2.71
CA ALA A 277 20.24 17.85 -4.07
C ALA A 277 18.70 17.79 -4.21
N MET A 278 18.00 17.29 -3.19
CA MET A 278 16.54 17.25 -3.15
C MET A 278 15.92 18.66 -3.16
N PHE A 279 16.38 19.56 -2.26
CA PHE A 279 15.86 20.93 -2.20
C PHE A 279 16.14 21.73 -3.49
N ARG A 280 17.28 21.48 -4.15
CA ARG A 280 17.55 22.04 -5.49
C ARG A 280 16.52 21.62 -6.53
N LYS A 281 16.18 20.33 -6.57
CA LYS A 281 15.15 19.82 -7.50
C LYS A 281 13.78 20.43 -7.25
N LEU A 282 13.48 20.75 -6.00
CA LEU A 282 12.24 21.45 -5.61
C LEU A 282 12.30 22.98 -5.82
N ASN A 283 13.38 23.52 -6.37
CA ASN A 283 13.61 24.97 -6.52
C ASN A 283 13.53 25.74 -5.19
N VAL A 284 13.86 25.09 -4.07
CA VAL A 284 13.93 25.73 -2.75
C VAL A 284 15.33 26.32 -2.57
N PRO A 285 15.46 27.63 -2.26
CA PRO A 285 16.75 28.26 -2.01
C PRO A 285 17.48 27.64 -0.82
N ILE A 286 18.74 27.27 -0.99
CA ILE A 286 19.59 26.82 0.11
C ILE A 286 20.34 28.04 0.65
N LEU A 287 20.09 28.37 1.92
CA LEU A 287 20.66 29.53 2.60
C LEU A 287 22.06 29.27 3.14
N GLY A 288 22.41 28.00 3.35
CA GLY A 288 23.75 27.58 3.72
C GLY A 288 23.79 26.33 4.59
N ILE A 289 25.01 25.97 5.01
CA ILE A 289 25.30 24.80 5.84
C ILE A 289 25.85 25.24 7.19
N VAL A 290 25.34 24.62 8.27
CA VAL A 290 25.88 24.72 9.63
C VAL A 290 26.50 23.38 10.00
N GLU A 291 27.73 23.40 10.51
CA GLU A 291 28.38 22.22 11.09
C GLU A 291 28.12 22.19 12.61
N ASN A 292 27.26 21.29 13.06
CA ASN A 292 26.99 21.04 14.46
C ASN A 292 27.99 20.04 15.05
N MET A 293 28.16 20.08 16.37
CA MET A 293 29.08 19.22 17.12
C MET A 293 30.50 19.23 16.53
N SER A 294 30.96 20.41 16.10
CA SER A 294 32.22 20.61 15.37
C SER A 294 33.45 20.41 16.27
N TYR A 295 33.43 20.98 17.47
CA TYR A 295 34.52 20.89 18.45
C TYR A 295 33.98 20.99 19.87
N PHE A 296 34.73 20.48 20.84
CA PHE A 296 34.52 20.69 22.27
C PHE A 296 35.45 21.80 22.75
N LEU A 297 34.94 22.75 23.52
CA LEU A 297 35.74 23.82 24.12
C LEU A 297 36.11 23.42 25.55
N CYS A 298 37.40 23.25 25.83
CA CYS A 298 37.83 22.87 27.18
C CYS A 298 37.53 24.00 28.19
N SER A 299 36.74 23.70 29.22
CA SER A 299 36.38 24.65 30.28
C SER A 299 37.56 25.08 31.15
N HIS A 300 38.68 24.34 31.13
CA HIS A 300 39.86 24.63 31.94
C HIS A 300 40.92 25.46 31.21
N CYS A 301 41.16 25.21 29.92
CA CYS A 301 42.22 25.89 29.15
C CYS A 301 41.72 26.70 27.95
N GLY A 302 40.44 26.60 27.58
CA GLY A 302 39.86 27.29 26.42
C GLY A 302 40.28 26.74 25.06
N GLU A 303 41.01 25.62 25.02
CA GLU A 303 41.44 24.98 23.78
C GLU A 303 40.31 24.22 23.10
N LYS A 304 40.28 24.23 21.77
CA LYS A 304 39.33 23.47 20.96
C LYS A 304 39.84 22.05 20.75
N SER A 305 39.07 21.07 21.18
CA SER A 305 39.29 19.65 20.92
C SER A 305 38.30 19.13 19.90
N TYR A 306 38.81 18.46 18.86
CA TYR A 306 37.99 17.93 17.78
C TYR A 306 37.73 16.44 18.00
N ILE A 307 36.68 16.13 18.76
CA ILE A 307 36.36 14.76 19.22
C ILE A 307 36.01 13.82 18.05
N PHE A 308 35.43 14.36 16.97
CA PHE A 308 34.94 13.56 15.85
C PHE A 308 35.82 13.69 14.61
N SER A 309 35.65 14.78 13.86
CA SER A 309 36.37 15.15 12.64
C SER A 309 36.26 16.67 12.49
N THR A 310 36.87 17.26 11.46
CA THR A 310 36.92 18.71 11.29
C THR A 310 36.62 19.15 9.86
N GLY A 311 35.87 20.26 9.71
CA GLY A 311 35.72 20.96 8.43
C GLY A 311 34.91 20.23 7.37
N GLY A 312 34.21 19.15 7.73
CA GLY A 312 33.40 18.35 6.81
C GLY A 312 32.29 19.17 6.15
N GLY A 313 31.54 19.93 6.94
CA GLY A 313 30.48 20.83 6.49
C GLY A 313 31.00 21.98 5.64
N ARG A 314 32.16 22.56 5.97
CA ARG A 314 32.79 23.61 5.14
C ARG A 314 33.22 23.07 3.78
N ARG A 315 33.78 21.86 3.74
CA ARG A 315 34.16 21.17 2.51
C ARG A 315 32.93 20.87 1.64
N VAL A 316 31.86 20.36 2.23
CA VAL A 316 30.59 20.10 1.50
C VAL A 316 29.98 21.40 0.98
N ALA A 317 29.99 22.47 1.78
CA ALA A 317 29.48 23.78 1.37
C ALA A 317 30.23 24.31 0.15
N SER A 318 31.57 24.21 0.16
CA SER A 318 32.44 24.60 -0.95
C SER A 318 32.20 23.75 -2.20
N MET A 319 32.16 22.42 -2.03
CA MET A 319 31.92 21.47 -3.13
C MET A 319 30.58 21.70 -3.82
N LEU A 320 29.56 22.05 -3.04
CA LEU A 320 28.20 22.24 -3.53
C LEU A 320 27.90 23.70 -3.88
N ASN A 321 28.85 24.63 -3.76
CA ASN A 321 28.66 26.05 -4.02
C ASN A 321 27.48 26.65 -3.23
N VAL A 322 27.50 26.46 -1.91
CA VAL A 322 26.56 27.06 -0.96
C VAL A 322 27.33 27.68 0.21
N ASP A 323 26.71 28.64 0.90
CA ASP A 323 27.39 29.35 1.98
C ASP A 323 27.63 28.46 3.21
N PHE A 324 28.79 28.62 3.83
CA PHE A 324 29.08 28.03 5.13
C PHE A 324 28.73 29.03 6.23
N LEU A 325 27.68 28.74 7.00
CA LEU A 325 27.15 29.65 7.99
C LEU A 325 27.95 29.63 9.29
N GLY A 326 28.58 28.49 9.61
CA GLY A 326 29.56 28.35 10.69
C GLY A 326 29.45 27.03 11.45
N GLU A 327 30.02 27.04 12.66
CA GLU A 327 30.27 25.87 13.50
C GLU A 327 29.58 26.03 14.86
N ILE A 328 28.87 25.00 15.33
CA ILE A 328 28.34 24.90 16.70
C ILE A 328 29.23 23.94 17.50
N PRO A 329 29.70 24.33 18.69
CA PRO A 329 30.46 23.45 19.55
C PRO A 329 29.59 22.36 20.19
N LEU A 330 30.21 21.24 20.52
CA LEU A 330 29.66 20.26 21.45
C LEU A 330 29.80 20.83 22.87
N GLU A 331 28.74 21.47 23.36
CA GLU A 331 28.73 22.13 24.67
C GLU A 331 27.58 21.61 25.54
N THR A 332 27.89 21.22 26.77
CA THR A 332 26.94 20.60 27.72
C THR A 332 25.77 21.53 28.00
N ARG A 333 26.05 22.84 28.14
CA ARG A 333 25.00 23.85 28.38
C ARG A 333 23.98 23.89 27.25
N ILE A 334 24.38 23.70 25.99
CA ILE A 334 23.45 23.67 24.85
C ILE A 334 22.49 22.49 24.99
N ARG A 335 23.01 21.30 25.30
CA ARG A 335 22.19 20.09 25.51
C ARG A 335 21.22 20.26 26.67
N GLU A 336 21.73 20.60 27.85
CA GLU A 336 20.93 20.69 29.09
C GLU A 336 19.78 21.68 28.97
N GLN A 337 20.06 22.85 28.40
CA GLN A 337 19.05 23.89 28.25
C GLN A 337 18.03 23.54 27.16
N SER A 338 18.44 22.81 26.12
CA SER A 338 17.51 22.26 25.12
C SER A 338 16.57 21.21 25.72
N ASP A 339 17.10 20.30 26.56
CA ASP A 339 16.31 19.27 27.24
C ASP A 339 15.27 19.88 28.21
N LEU A 340 15.60 21.04 28.81
CA LEU A 340 14.69 21.81 29.67
C LEU A 340 13.70 22.69 28.91
N GLY A 341 13.76 22.74 27.57
CA GLY A 341 12.89 23.57 26.73
C GLY A 341 13.19 25.08 26.79
N ALA A 342 14.35 25.48 27.32
CA ALA A 342 14.76 26.87 27.46
C ALA A 342 16.08 27.10 26.70
N PRO A 343 16.06 27.46 25.39
CA PRO A 343 17.28 27.50 24.58
C PRO A 343 18.33 28.46 25.15
N VAL A 344 19.62 28.19 24.92
CA VAL A 344 20.74 28.97 25.49
C VAL A 344 20.68 30.47 25.19
N VAL A 345 20.09 30.86 24.07
CA VAL A 345 19.87 32.28 23.71
C VAL A 345 18.89 33.00 24.64
N ALA A 346 17.96 32.27 25.26
CA ALA A 346 16.98 32.79 26.22
C ALA A 346 17.47 32.64 27.66
N ALA A 347 18.01 31.47 28.02
CA ALA A 347 18.49 31.18 29.37
C ALA A 347 19.79 31.92 29.71
N PHE A 348 20.70 32.04 28.74
CA PHE A 348 22.03 32.65 28.91
C PHE A 348 22.37 33.60 27.76
N PRO A 349 21.64 34.73 27.61
CA PRO A 349 21.70 35.58 26.41
C PRO A 349 23.08 36.18 26.11
N ASN A 350 23.96 36.28 27.11
CA ASN A 350 25.30 36.86 26.98
C ASN A 350 26.42 35.79 26.88
N SER A 351 26.07 34.51 26.80
CA SER A 351 27.07 33.44 26.72
C SER A 351 27.71 33.35 25.33
N PRO A 352 28.93 32.78 25.22
CA PRO A 352 29.56 32.53 23.93
C PRO A 352 28.68 31.69 22.99
N GLU A 353 27.99 30.68 23.54
CA GLU A 353 27.08 29.82 22.78
C GLU A 353 25.88 30.61 22.23
N ALA A 354 25.30 31.49 23.05
CA ALA A 354 24.19 32.34 22.62
C ALA A 354 24.60 33.29 21.48
N ASN A 355 25.83 33.83 21.54
CA ASN A 355 26.35 34.68 20.47
C ASN A 355 26.51 33.94 19.14
N ILE A 356 26.94 32.66 19.16
CA ILE A 356 27.03 31.83 17.95
C ILE A 356 25.65 31.70 17.28
N PHE A 357 24.60 31.38 18.04
CA PHE A 357 23.24 31.27 17.50
C PHE A 357 22.70 32.62 17.01
N LYS A 358 23.00 33.72 17.70
CA LYS A 358 22.64 35.08 17.24
C LYS A 358 23.31 35.41 15.91
N ASP A 359 24.61 35.12 15.78
CA ASP A 359 25.35 35.33 14.55
C ASP A 359 24.76 34.53 13.38
N PHE A 360 24.36 33.28 13.61
CA PHE A 360 23.66 32.49 12.59
C PHE A 360 22.30 33.08 12.24
N ALA A 361 21.52 33.51 13.22
CA ALA A 361 20.23 34.14 12.96
C ALA A 361 20.41 35.40 12.09
N PHE A 362 21.41 36.23 12.36
CA PHE A 362 21.73 37.41 11.53
C PHE A 362 22.13 37.03 10.11
N ARG A 363 23.01 36.04 9.93
CA ARG A 363 23.42 35.55 8.60
C ARG A 363 22.23 35.01 7.81
N VAL A 364 21.40 34.17 8.43
CA VAL A 364 20.20 33.59 7.82
C VAL A 364 19.19 34.68 7.44
N ALA A 365 18.94 35.66 8.32
CA ALA A 365 18.06 36.78 8.03
C ALA A 365 18.55 37.62 6.84
N GLY A 366 19.86 37.87 6.77
CA GLY A 366 20.49 38.53 5.62
C GLY A 366 20.27 37.75 4.31
N MET A 367 20.53 36.45 4.33
CA MET A 367 20.34 35.58 3.15
C MET A 367 18.88 35.52 2.69
N ILE A 368 17.92 35.43 3.62
CA ILE A 368 16.49 35.47 3.29
C ILE A 368 16.14 36.81 2.63
N SER A 369 16.68 37.93 3.12
CA SER A 369 16.44 39.26 2.56
C SER A 369 16.96 39.36 1.11
N ILE A 370 18.16 38.83 0.84
CA ILE A 370 18.74 38.78 -0.50
C ILE A 370 17.87 37.93 -1.45
N VAL A 371 17.46 36.73 -1.00
CA VAL A 371 16.60 35.83 -1.77
C VAL A 371 15.24 36.46 -2.06
N ALA A 372 14.63 37.13 -1.08
CA ALA A 372 13.36 37.82 -1.24
C ALA A 372 13.48 38.96 -2.27
N TYR A 373 14.52 39.79 -2.18
CA TYR A 373 14.78 40.86 -3.14
C TYR A 373 14.97 40.33 -4.57
N ALA A 374 15.75 39.25 -4.74
CA ALA A 374 15.99 38.63 -6.04
C ALA A 374 14.72 38.01 -6.67
N LYS A 375 13.76 37.57 -5.85
CA LYS A 375 12.45 37.07 -6.32
C LYS A 375 11.52 38.19 -6.79
N VAL A 376 11.60 39.38 -6.19
CA VAL A 376 10.78 40.55 -6.56
C VAL A 376 11.35 41.29 -7.77
N SER A 377 12.67 41.18 -8.00
CA SER A 377 13.38 41.86 -9.09
C SER A 377 13.41 41.07 -10.42
N LYS A 378 12.83 39.87 -10.43
CA LYS A 378 12.57 39.03 -11.61
C LYS A 378 11.08 39.07 -11.92
#